data_AF-A0AAD9ZDH2-F1
#
_entry.id   AF-A0AAD9ZDH2-F1
#
_cell.length_a   1.000
_cell.length_b   1.000
_cell.length_c   1.000
_cell.angle_alpha   90.00
_cell.angle_beta   90.00
_cell.angle_gamma   90.00
#
_symmetry.space_group_name_H-M   'P 1'
#
loop_
_entity.id
_entity.type
_entity.pdbx_description
1 polymer ?
#
loop_
_entity_poly.entity_id
_entity_poly.type
_entity_poly.pdbx_seq_one_letter_code
_entity_poly.pdbx_strand_id
1 'polypeptide(L)'
;MPSYLSRPLTVLGLLFLSHACYSAYEHSTLLTTFPQSSTIASTSTSSPPTASLPLDISLETIISVVMICVGLVVGAEELKPITWRVWAGKVERESGGGGPFQGLEDRLGFVDIRVGIISSMEIGFGNGGLLV
;
A
#
# COMPACT_ATOMS: atom_id res chain seq x y z
N MET A 1 -3.12 -6.80 13.84
CA MET A 1 -4.59 -6.64 13.61
C MET A 1 -4.91 -7.11 12.21
N PRO A 2 -6.09 -7.71 11.92
CA PRO A 2 -6.35 -8.34 10.62
C PRO A 2 -6.31 -7.33 9.47
N SER A 3 -5.18 -7.30 8.75
CA SER A 3 -4.90 -6.43 7.58
C SER A 3 -5.79 -6.72 6.35
N TYR A 4 -6.77 -7.62 6.50
CA TYR A 4 -7.70 -7.99 5.45
C TYR A 4 -8.77 -6.92 5.21
N LEU A 5 -9.00 -6.03 6.19
CA LEU A 5 -10.00 -4.96 6.07
C LEU A 5 -9.43 -3.64 5.52
N SER A 6 -8.12 -3.40 5.66
CA SER A 6 -7.50 -2.15 5.23
C SER A 6 -7.54 -1.96 3.72
N ARG A 7 -7.14 -2.99 2.95
CA ARG A 7 -7.16 -2.99 1.49
C ARG A 7 -8.55 -2.70 0.90
N PRO A 8 -9.62 -3.45 1.25
CA PRO A 8 -10.94 -3.16 0.71
C PRO A 8 -11.47 -1.80 1.16
N LEU A 9 -11.16 -1.34 2.38
CA LEU A 9 -11.57 -0.02 2.86
C LEU A 9 -10.91 1.11 2.04
N THR A 10 -9.61 1.00 1.75
CA THR A 10 -8.90 1.96 0.90
C THR A 10 -9.45 1.94 -0.53
N VAL A 11 -9.74 0.77 -1.09
CA VAL A 11 -10.31 0.64 -2.44
C VAL A 11 -11.71 1.25 -2.51
N LEU A 12 -12.58 0.99 -1.52
CA LEU A 12 -13.90 1.60 -1.44
C LEU A 12 -13.82 3.12 -1.32
N GLY A 13 -12.92 3.64 -0.48
CA GLY A 13 -12.68 5.08 -0.35
C GLY A 13 -12.21 5.72 -1.66
N LEU A 14 -11.31 5.07 -2.41
CA LEU A 14 -10.86 5.55 -3.73
C LEU A 14 -11.99 5.52 -4.77
N LEU A 15 -12.86 4.52 -4.71
CA LEU A 15 -14.01 4.41 -5.60
C LEU A 15 -15.00 5.55 -5.36
N PHE A 16 -15.38 5.81 -4.10
CA PHE A 16 -16.25 6.95 -3.77
C PHE A 16 -15.59 8.29 -4.07
N LEU A 17 -14.28 8.44 -3.83
CA LEU A 17 -13.56 9.66 -4.21
C LEU A 17 -13.60 9.89 -5.73
N SER A 18 -13.43 8.82 -6.52
CA SER A 18 -13.51 8.90 -7.98
C SER A 18 -14.92 9.28 -8.43
N HIS A 19 -15.95 8.73 -7.79
CA HIS A 19 -17.34 9.08 -8.06
C HIS A 19 -17.63 10.55 -7.75
N ALA A 20 -17.26 11.02 -6.56
CA ALA A 20 -17.45 12.41 -6.15
C ALA A 20 -16.67 13.40 -7.05
N CYS A 21 -15.47 13.04 -7.50
CA CYS A 21 -14.71 13.81 -8.48
C CYS A 21 -15.42 13.89 -9.84
N TYR A 22 -16.03 12.79 -10.28
CA TYR A 22 -16.81 12.77 -11.51
C TYR A 22 -18.07 13.64 -11.39
N SER A 23 -18.80 13.55 -10.27
CA SER A 23 -19.96 14.40 -9.98
C SER A 23 -19.58 15.89 -9.92
N ALA A 24 -18.44 16.22 -9.32
CA ALA A 24 -17.89 17.58 -9.30
C ALA A 24 -17.55 18.07 -10.71
N TYR A 25 -16.97 17.21 -11.54
CA TYR A 25 -16.66 17.51 -12.94
C TYR A 25 -17.93 17.83 -13.73
N GLU A 26 -18.94 16.97 -13.68
CA GLU A 26 -20.22 17.21 -14.35
C GLU A 26 -20.91 18.49 -13.86
N HIS A 27 -20.87 18.74 -12.55
CA HIS A 27 -21.43 19.97 -12.00
C HIS A 27 -20.69 21.23 -12.49
N SER A 28 -19.36 21.15 -12.61
CA SER A 28 -18.55 22.24 -13.14
C SER A 28 -18.73 22.43 -14.65
N THR A 29 -18.94 21.36 -15.41
CA THR A 29 -19.19 21.46 -16.86
C THR A 29 -20.55 22.10 -17.15
N LEU A 30 -21.59 21.78 -16.39
CA LEU A 30 -22.90 22.43 -16.50
C LEU A 30 -22.84 23.93 -16.15
N LEU A 31 -22.11 24.30 -15.10
CA LEU A 31 -21.92 25.70 -14.70
C LEU A 31 -21.22 26.53 -15.78
N THR A 32 -20.25 25.97 -16.50
CA THR A 32 -19.56 26.67 -17.59
C THR A 32 -20.37 26.72 -18.89
N THR A 33 -21.18 25.69 -19.18
CA THR A 33 -22.02 25.65 -20.39
C THR A 33 -23.33 26.44 -20.25
N PHE A 34 -23.90 26.54 -19.04
CA PHE A 34 -25.11 27.31 -18.74
C PHE A 34 -24.87 28.30 -17.59
N PRO A 35 -24.17 29.43 -17.85
CA PRO A 35 -23.85 30.42 -16.82
C PRO A 35 -25.06 31.19 -16.27
N GLN A 36 -26.27 31.01 -16.82
CA GLN A 36 -27.47 31.78 -16.46
C GLN A 36 -28.24 31.21 -15.23
N SER A 37 -27.85 30.06 -14.69
CA SER A 37 -28.58 29.41 -13.58
C SER A 37 -28.00 29.66 -12.17
N SER A 38 -26.89 30.39 -12.06
CA SER A 38 -26.15 30.62 -10.79
C SER A 38 -26.40 31.99 -10.15
N THR A 39 -27.42 32.74 -10.58
CA THR A 39 -27.65 34.14 -10.16
C THR A 39 -28.66 34.33 -9.04
N ILE A 40 -28.98 33.30 -8.23
CA ILE A 40 -29.91 33.48 -7.09
C ILE A 40 -29.43 32.68 -5.88
N ALA A 41 -28.39 33.18 -5.19
CA ALA A 41 -28.27 33.18 -3.72
C ALA A 41 -26.83 33.49 -3.30
N SER A 42 -26.54 34.78 -3.09
CA SER A 42 -25.75 35.25 -1.93
C SER A 42 -25.75 36.77 -1.90
N THR A 43 -26.87 37.34 -1.47
CA THR A 43 -26.89 38.65 -0.82
C THR A 43 -26.19 38.52 0.53
N SER A 44 -24.87 38.70 0.55
CA SER A 44 -24.12 39.40 1.60
C SER A 44 -22.61 39.33 1.31
N THR A 45 -22.00 40.52 1.25
CA THR A 45 -20.55 40.79 1.36
C THR A 45 -19.60 40.16 0.34
N SER A 46 -19.29 40.94 -0.70
CA SER A 46 -18.00 41.02 -1.41
C SER A 46 -17.07 39.80 -1.33
N SER A 47 -17.31 38.79 -2.17
CA SER A 47 -16.32 37.78 -2.53
C SER A 47 -16.51 37.43 -4.01
N PRO A 48 -15.43 37.19 -4.79
CA PRO A 48 -15.52 36.89 -6.23
C PRO A 48 -16.38 35.64 -6.49
N PRO A 49 -16.86 35.38 -7.72
CA PRO A 49 -17.78 34.28 -8.01
C PRO A 49 -17.15 32.93 -7.67
N THR A 50 -17.33 32.47 -6.44
CA THR A 50 -16.90 31.15 -6.02
C THR A 50 -17.92 30.17 -6.57
N ALA A 51 -17.54 29.40 -7.58
CA ALA A 51 -18.25 28.19 -7.98
C ALA A 51 -18.21 27.21 -6.79
N SER A 52 -19.11 27.39 -5.83
CA SER A 52 -19.24 26.53 -4.67
C SER A 52 -19.90 25.23 -5.10
N LEU A 53 -19.24 24.10 -4.83
CA LEU A 53 -19.81 22.78 -5.09
C LEU A 53 -21.03 22.51 -4.18
N PRO A 54 -22.03 21.76 -4.66
CA PRO A 54 -23.14 21.29 -3.83
C PRO A 54 -22.67 20.57 -2.58
N LEU A 55 -23.44 20.74 -1.50
CA LEU A 55 -23.10 20.19 -0.19
C LEU A 55 -22.95 18.65 -0.21
N ASP A 56 -23.74 17.95 -1.02
CA ASP A 56 -23.69 16.48 -1.17
C ASP A 56 -22.30 16.01 -1.65
N ILE A 57 -21.79 16.59 -2.74
CA ILE A 57 -20.46 16.31 -3.30
C ILE A 57 -19.35 16.65 -2.28
N SER A 58 -19.53 17.74 -1.52
CA SER A 58 -18.55 18.12 -0.49
C SER A 58 -18.50 17.12 0.67
N LEU A 59 -19.64 16.58 1.10
CA LEU A 59 -19.68 15.56 2.16
C LEU A 59 -19.13 14.22 1.66
N GLU A 60 -19.49 13.82 0.45
CA GLU A 60 -19.00 12.56 -0.14
C GLU A 60 -17.46 12.57 -0.27
N THR A 61 -16.88 13.69 -0.73
CA THR A 61 -15.41 13.83 -0.81
C THR A 61 -14.75 13.78 0.57
N ILE A 62 -15.28 14.47 1.58
CA ILE A 62 -14.75 14.46 2.95
C ILE A 62 -14.79 13.03 3.52
N ILE A 63 -15.94 12.35 3.40
CA ILE A 63 -16.11 10.98 3.91
C ILE A 63 -15.18 10.01 3.19
N SER A 64 -15.02 10.15 1.87
CA SER A 64 -14.11 9.33 1.07
C SER A 64 -12.66 9.50 1.49
N VAL A 65 -12.21 10.75 1.67
CA VAL A 65 -10.84 11.05 2.14
C VAL A 65 -10.60 10.48 3.53
N VAL A 66 -11.55 10.64 4.46
CA VAL A 66 -11.45 10.05 5.80
C VAL A 66 -11.32 8.52 5.73
N MET A 67 -12.13 7.85 4.91
CA MET A 67 -12.02 6.40 4.73
C MET A 67 -10.69 5.96 4.14
N ILE A 68 -10.16 6.69 3.15
CA ILE A 68 -8.83 6.42 2.59
C ILE A 68 -7.75 6.58 3.67
N CYS A 69 -7.80 7.66 4.44
CA CYS A 69 -6.85 7.89 5.53
C CYS A 69 -6.90 6.76 6.57
N VAL A 70 -8.09 6.35 6.99
CA VAL A 70 -8.27 5.24 7.93
C VAL A 70 -7.75 3.93 7.34
N GLY A 71 -8.08 3.63 6.08
CA GLY A 71 -7.60 2.43 5.38
C GLY A 71 -6.08 2.38 5.26
N LEU A 72 -5.43 3.50 4.96
CA LEU A 72 -3.97 3.61 4.89
C LEU A 72 -3.32 3.47 6.27
N VAL A 73 -3.84 4.15 7.29
CA VAL A 73 -3.28 4.10 8.65
C VAL A 73 -3.41 2.70 9.26
N VAL A 74 -4.56 2.03 9.09
CA VAL A 74 -4.76 0.66 9.58
C VAL A 74 -3.96 -0.36 8.76
N GLY A 75 -3.70 -0.07 7.48
CA GLY A 75 -2.90 -0.90 6.60
C GLY A 75 -1.39 -0.75 6.75
N ALA A 76 -0.91 0.28 7.47
CA ALA A 76 0.50 0.52 7.65
C ALA A 76 1.15 -0.59 8.51
N GLU A 77 2.35 -0.99 8.13
CA GLU A 77 3.16 -1.90 8.95
C GLU A 77 3.56 -1.22 10.27
N GLU A 78 3.65 -2.01 11.34
CA GLU A 78 4.11 -1.50 12.63
C GLU A 78 5.54 -0.96 12.52
N LEU A 79 5.82 0.12 13.25
CA LEU A 79 7.14 0.74 13.22
C LEU A 79 8.20 -0.27 13.70
N LYS A 80 9.23 -0.47 12.87
CA LYS A 80 10.40 -1.26 13.25
C LYS A 80 11.18 -0.51 14.34
N PRO A 81 11.66 -1.19 15.39
CA PRO A 81 12.40 -0.53 16.46
C PRO A 81 13.71 0.08 15.94
N ILE A 82 14.01 1.31 16.39
CA ILE A 82 15.21 2.08 16.00
C ILE A 82 16.50 1.36 16.42
N THR A 83 16.47 0.60 17.52
CA THR A 83 17.64 -0.13 18.00
C THR A 83 17.81 -1.42 17.21
N TRP A 84 18.82 -1.43 16.33
CA TRP A 84 19.17 -2.56 15.47
C TRP A 84 19.25 -3.91 16.21
N ARG A 85 19.84 -3.94 17.42
CA ARG A 85 19.98 -5.15 18.24
C ARG A 85 18.63 -5.75 18.66
N VAL A 86 17.64 -4.91 18.93
CA VAL A 86 16.29 -5.34 19.34
C VAL A 86 15.51 -5.83 18.13
N TRP A 87 15.62 -5.12 16.99
CA TRP A 87 15.01 -5.56 15.73
C TRP A 87 15.60 -6.89 15.25
N ALA A 88 16.92 -6.99 15.18
CA ALA A 88 17.62 -8.20 14.72
C ALA A 88 17.31 -9.41 15.60
N GLY A 89 17.29 -9.24 16.93
CA GLY A 89 16.90 -10.33 17.85
C GLY A 89 15.43 -10.72 17.77
N LYS A 90 14.53 -9.78 17.42
CA LYS A 90 13.11 -10.08 17.15
C LYS A 90 12.95 -10.85 15.84
N VAL A 91 13.63 -10.42 14.78
CA VAL A 91 13.64 -11.09 13.47
C VAL A 91 14.17 -12.50 13.57
N GLU A 92 15.29 -12.74 14.26
CA GLU A 92 15.88 -14.09 14.42
C GLU A 92 14.94 -15.07 15.14
N ARG A 93 14.19 -14.57 16.13
CA ARG A 93 13.17 -15.35 16.86
C ARG A 93 11.93 -15.65 16.02
N GLU A 94 11.52 -14.71 15.17
CA GLU A 94 10.32 -14.83 14.32
C GLU A 94 10.58 -15.63 13.04
N SER A 95 11.81 -15.58 12.51
CA SER A 95 12.22 -16.26 11.27
C SER A 95 12.72 -17.69 11.48
N GLY A 96 12.80 -18.17 12.72
CA GLY A 96 13.25 -19.54 13.01
C GLY A 96 14.77 -19.74 12.86
N GLY A 97 15.58 -18.73 13.20
CA GLY A 97 17.04 -18.79 13.16
C GLY A 97 17.68 -18.16 11.92
N GLY A 98 16.89 -17.52 11.06
CA GLY A 98 17.40 -16.78 9.92
C GLY A 98 17.57 -15.30 10.22
N GLY A 99 18.80 -14.90 10.55
CA GLY A 99 19.11 -13.50 10.79
C GLY A 99 18.96 -12.64 9.53
N PRO A 100 18.80 -11.32 9.66
CA PRO A 100 18.81 -10.39 8.51
C PRO A 100 20.12 -10.41 7.72
N PHE A 101 21.17 -11.05 8.26
CA PHE A 101 22.47 -11.25 7.62
C PHE A 101 22.67 -12.66 7.08
N GLN A 102 21.63 -13.50 7.00
CA GLN A 102 21.80 -14.87 6.53
C GLN A 102 22.50 -14.94 5.16
N GLY A 103 22.18 -14.04 4.23
CA GLY A 103 22.89 -13.97 2.94
C GLY A 103 24.38 -13.58 3.03
N LEU A 104 24.81 -12.90 4.11
CA LEU A 104 26.23 -12.65 4.41
C LEU A 104 26.87 -13.84 5.15
N GLU A 105 26.09 -14.55 5.97
CA GLU A 105 26.52 -15.75 6.70
C GLU A 105 26.67 -16.96 5.76
N ASP A 106 25.84 -17.04 4.72
CA ASP A 106 25.93 -18.03 3.64
C ASP A 106 27.18 -17.86 2.79
N ARG A 107 27.95 -16.78 3.00
CA ARG A 107 29.26 -16.47 2.38
C ARG A 107 29.36 -16.97 0.95
N LEU A 108 28.39 -16.60 0.12
CA LEU A 108 28.25 -17.13 -1.25
C LEU A 108 29.51 -16.87 -2.12
N GLY A 109 30.32 -15.85 -1.78
CA GLY A 109 31.60 -15.57 -2.43
C GLY A 109 32.79 -16.44 -1.99
N PHE A 110 32.62 -17.29 -0.97
CA PHE A 110 33.64 -18.19 -0.41
C PHE A 110 33.23 -19.66 -0.48
N VAL A 111 32.26 -19.99 -1.33
CA VAL A 111 31.84 -21.39 -1.54
C VAL A 111 33.04 -22.17 -2.07
N ASP A 112 33.45 -23.20 -1.32
CA ASP A 112 34.44 -24.14 -1.80
C ASP A 112 33.84 -24.97 -2.95
N ILE A 113 34.29 -24.66 -4.17
CA ILE A 113 33.89 -25.37 -5.38
C ILE A 113 34.13 -26.88 -5.29
N ARG A 114 35.11 -27.33 -4.49
CA ARG A 114 35.39 -28.78 -4.32
C ARG A 114 34.26 -29.46 -3.56
N VAL A 115 33.79 -28.86 -2.46
CA VAL A 115 32.69 -29.38 -1.64
C VAL A 115 31.37 -29.32 -2.41
N GLY A 116 31.10 -28.23 -3.13
CA GLY A 116 29.89 -28.10 -3.95
C GLY A 116 29.82 -29.15 -5.08
N ILE A 117 30.95 -29.43 -5.74
CA ILE A 117 31.03 -30.47 -6.78
C ILE A 117 30.83 -31.86 -6.19
N ILE A 118 31.44 -32.18 -5.04
CA ILE A 118 31.28 -33.49 -4.39
C ILE A 118 29.82 -33.72 -3.97
N SER A 119 29.15 -32.72 -3.39
CA SER A 119 27.74 -32.82 -3.01
C SER A 119 26.81 -32.95 -4.23
N SER A 120 27.09 -32.22 -5.32
CA SER A 120 26.33 -32.36 -6.58
C SER A 120 26.57 -33.70 -7.28
N MET A 121 27.74 -34.31 -7.05
CA MET A 121 28.10 -35.61 -7.61
C MET A 121 27.54 -36.77 -6.78
N GLU A 122 27.43 -36.64 -5.46
CA GLU A 122 26.75 -37.61 -4.58
C GLU A 122 25.25 -37.72 -4.90
N ILE A 123 24.61 -36.58 -5.20
CA ILE A 123 23.21 -36.52 -5.67
C ILE A 123 23.07 -37.13 -7.09
N GLY A 124 24.12 -37.04 -7.92
CA GLY A 124 24.18 -37.67 -9.24
C GLY A 124 24.52 -39.17 -9.23
N PHE A 125 25.20 -39.67 -8.20
CA PHE A 125 25.63 -41.07 -8.08
C PHE A 125 24.67 -41.94 -7.26
N GLY A 126 23.82 -41.35 -6.41
CA GLY A 126 22.83 -42.06 -5.59
C GLY A 126 21.68 -42.73 -6.36
N ASN A 127 21.59 -42.53 -7.69
CA ASN A 127 20.59 -43.18 -8.55
C ASN A 127 21.24 -44.00 -9.69
N GLY A 128 22.47 -44.47 -9.50
CA GLY A 128 23.17 -45.37 -10.40
C GLY A 128 23.49 -46.68 -9.68
N GLY A 129 22.47 -47.51 -9.48
CA GLY A 129 22.61 -48.85 -8.94
C GLY A 129 23.67 -49.65 -9.70
N LEU A 130 24.74 -50.01 -8.99
CA LEU A 130 25.71 -51.02 -9.40
C LEU A 130 24.98 -52.38 -9.39
N LEU A 131 24.48 -52.81 -10.55
CA LEU A 131 24.13 -54.20 -10.81
C LEU A 131 25.44 -54.96 -11.07
N VAL A 132 25.92 -55.67 -10.05
CA VAL A 132 26.65 -56.94 -10.19
C VAL A 132 25.67 -58.05 -9.87
#